data_AF-A0A1E3AQQ0-F1
#
_entry.id   AF-A0A1E3AQQ0-F1
#
_cell.length_a   1.000
_cell.length_b   1.000
_cell.length_c   1.000
_cell.angle_alpha   90.00
_cell.angle_beta   90.00
_cell.angle_gamma   90.00
#
_symmetry.space_group_name_H-M   'P 1'
#
loop_
_entity.id
_entity.type
_entity.pdbx_description
1 polymer ?
#
loop_
_entity_poly.entity_id
_entity_poly.type
_entity_poly.pdbx_seq_one_letter_code
_entity_poly.pdbx_strand_id
1 'polypeptide(L)'
;MDKNKYVEKVLNQSIPPLIPYKLVDEYGDFINDEMRNVVRANCLRRYLEGAIDLLIKDKVLAAGLPEEKWNNYNLNNRIQAIGKYYSKRIEEEFCRLRIIGNGGSHYNPEEMISTEDINEGIEIATKIVEEVVIEYFYNHPVGTEPPVLTMLSSLPPCKRIYILERVSKKDQGNIMLIDKLAMAYLKNGEKENAMQYLKSEKDNGNLDEVMYEQLVDKIELLDRSMDKFDIAKNILDVARIFECLFSLPDYNKYPEFINIFLVLVTGYNREK
;
A
#
# COMPACT_ATOMS: atom_id res chain seq x y z
N MET A 1 26.52 -0.61 -7.86
CA MET A 1 25.92 -0.64 -6.50
C MET A 1 25.20 -1.98 -6.38
N ASP A 2 25.32 -2.67 -5.25
CA ASP A 2 24.82 -4.04 -5.10
C ASP A 2 23.32 -4.01 -4.76
N LYS A 3 22.49 -4.44 -5.72
CA LYS A 3 21.03 -4.45 -5.59
C LYS A 3 20.55 -5.39 -4.47
N ASN A 4 21.32 -6.43 -4.18
CA ASN A 4 20.98 -7.42 -3.15
C ASN A 4 21.02 -6.79 -1.75
N LYS A 5 21.99 -5.88 -1.50
CA LYS A 5 22.08 -5.13 -0.23
C LYS A 5 20.83 -4.28 0.05
N TYR A 6 20.20 -3.71 -0.98
CA TYR A 6 19.00 -2.89 -0.81
C TYR A 6 17.73 -3.72 -0.68
N VAL A 7 17.66 -4.86 -1.35
CA VAL A 7 16.62 -5.87 -1.10
C VAL A 7 16.68 -6.31 0.36
N GLU A 8 17.86 -6.63 0.90
CA GLU A 8 18.01 -6.96 2.32
C GLU A 8 17.48 -5.85 3.25
N LYS A 9 17.73 -4.57 2.94
CA LYS A 9 17.19 -3.44 3.72
C LYS A 9 15.66 -3.42 3.76
N VAL A 10 15.00 -3.74 2.64
CA VAL A 10 13.52 -3.88 2.57
C VAL A 10 13.06 -5.05 3.43
N LEU A 11 13.74 -6.18 3.34
CA LEU A 11 13.35 -7.43 4.02
C LEU A 11 13.55 -7.39 5.54
N ASN A 12 14.53 -6.61 6.01
CA ASN A 12 14.91 -6.55 7.43
C ASN A 12 14.13 -5.50 8.23
N GLN A 13 13.18 -4.77 7.63
CA GLN A 13 12.33 -3.82 8.35
C GLN A 13 11.35 -4.56 9.28
N SER A 14 11.15 -4.02 10.49
CA SER A 14 10.16 -4.54 11.44
C SER A 14 8.73 -4.46 10.91
N ILE A 15 8.42 -3.40 10.15
CA ILE A 15 7.17 -3.25 9.39
C ILE A 15 7.53 -3.39 7.91
N PRO A 16 7.08 -4.45 7.22
CA PRO A 16 7.49 -4.72 5.84
C PRO A 16 6.96 -3.64 4.90
N PRO A 17 7.83 -2.83 4.25
CA PRO A 17 7.37 -1.78 3.35
C PRO A 17 6.94 -2.41 2.01
N LEU A 18 5.92 -1.82 1.38
CA LEU A 18 5.44 -2.27 0.06
C LEU A 18 6.13 -1.45 -1.03
N ILE A 19 7.38 -1.79 -1.32
CA ILE A 19 8.21 -1.07 -2.28
C ILE A 19 8.24 -1.80 -3.62
N PRO A 20 7.82 -1.19 -4.74
CA PRO A 20 8.04 -1.76 -6.06
C PRO A 20 9.53 -2.01 -6.31
N TYR A 21 9.88 -3.18 -6.84
CA TYR A 21 11.29 -3.58 -7.07
C TYR A 21 12.11 -2.55 -7.88
N LYS A 22 11.44 -1.85 -8.82
CA LYS A 22 12.05 -0.81 -9.65
C LYS A 22 12.47 0.45 -8.88
N LEU A 23 11.97 0.63 -7.65
CA LEU A 23 12.21 1.81 -6.81
C LEU A 23 13.02 1.48 -5.54
N VAL A 24 13.54 0.26 -5.44
CA VAL A 24 14.28 -0.23 -4.26
C VAL A 24 15.57 0.54 -4.02
N ASP A 25 16.24 0.99 -5.09
CA ASP A 25 17.47 1.76 -4.97
C ASP A 25 17.18 3.14 -4.37
N GLU A 26 16.17 3.86 -4.90
CA GLU A 26 15.71 5.13 -4.32
C GLU A 26 15.25 4.97 -2.87
N TYR A 27 14.47 3.93 -2.58
CA TYR A 27 14.04 3.59 -1.23
C TYR A 27 15.24 3.41 -0.29
N GLY A 28 16.17 2.56 -0.70
CA GLY A 28 17.37 2.22 0.05
C GLY A 28 18.26 3.41 0.37
N ASP A 29 18.29 4.40 -0.52
CA ASP A 29 19.04 5.65 -0.35
C ASP A 29 18.30 6.63 0.56
N PHE A 30 16.99 6.85 0.41
CA PHE A 30 16.29 7.82 1.27
C PHE A 30 16.09 7.36 2.70
N ILE A 31 16.08 6.05 2.98
CA ILE A 31 16.05 5.54 4.36
C ILE A 31 17.43 5.50 5.01
N ASN A 32 18.51 5.72 4.25
CA ASN A 32 19.86 5.65 4.79
C ASN A 32 20.18 6.90 5.60
N ASP A 33 20.20 6.78 6.93
CA ASP A 33 20.50 7.87 7.86
C ASP A 33 21.96 8.35 7.81
N GLU A 34 22.87 7.54 7.26
CA GLU A 34 24.25 7.95 6.95
C GLU A 34 24.33 8.96 5.79
N MET A 35 23.30 9.03 4.94
CA MET A 35 23.27 9.98 3.82
C MET A 35 22.79 11.36 4.28
N ARG A 36 23.37 12.42 3.69
CA ARG A 36 22.90 13.78 3.91
C ARG A 36 21.43 13.92 3.50
N ASN A 37 20.65 14.67 4.28
CA ASN A 37 19.23 14.92 4.03
C ASN A 37 18.96 15.44 2.61
N VAL A 38 19.84 16.28 2.06
CA VAL A 38 19.79 16.76 0.67
C VAL A 38 19.71 15.63 -0.35
N VAL A 39 20.54 14.60 -0.17
CA VAL A 39 20.58 13.43 -1.06
C VAL A 39 19.31 12.60 -0.89
N ARG A 40 18.93 12.35 0.36
CA ARG A 40 17.71 11.61 0.71
C ARG A 40 16.46 12.27 0.15
N ALA A 41 16.34 13.59 0.22
CA ALA A 41 15.26 14.37 -0.40
C ALA A 41 15.21 14.21 -1.92
N ASN A 42 16.35 14.30 -2.61
CA ASN A 42 16.40 14.07 -4.05
C ASN A 42 15.99 12.63 -4.41
N CYS A 43 16.32 11.63 -3.57
CA CYS A 43 15.84 10.25 -3.73
C CYS A 43 14.33 10.12 -3.49
N LEU A 44 13.76 10.79 -2.49
CA LEU A 44 12.31 10.84 -2.28
C LEU A 44 11.57 11.42 -3.49
N ARG A 45 12.12 12.46 -4.12
CA ARG A 45 11.54 13.03 -5.34
C ARG A 45 11.54 12.03 -6.50
N ARG A 46 12.68 11.38 -6.76
CA ARG A 46 12.80 10.36 -7.82
C ARG A 46 11.89 9.17 -7.57
N TYR A 47 11.77 8.75 -6.31
CA TYR A 47 10.83 7.72 -5.89
C TYR A 47 9.39 8.10 -6.22
N LEU A 48 8.97 9.33 -5.88
CA LEU A 48 7.63 9.83 -6.22
C LEU A 48 7.37 9.84 -7.72
N GLU A 49 8.31 10.34 -8.52
CA GLU A 49 8.20 10.35 -9.99
C GLU A 49 8.03 8.93 -10.53
N GLY A 50 8.86 7.98 -10.08
CA GLY A 50 8.77 6.58 -10.45
C GLY A 50 7.48 5.90 -9.98
N ALA A 51 7.01 6.17 -8.76
CA ALA A 51 5.78 5.63 -8.23
C ALA A 51 4.55 6.13 -9.01
N ILE A 52 4.52 7.41 -9.37
CA ILE A 52 3.48 7.98 -10.24
C ILE A 52 3.47 7.28 -11.60
N ASP A 53 4.63 7.12 -12.22
CA ASP A 53 4.71 6.52 -13.55
C ASP A 53 4.38 5.02 -13.54
N LEU A 54 4.66 4.30 -12.45
CA LEU A 54 4.40 2.87 -12.32
C LEU A 54 2.98 2.53 -11.84
N LEU A 55 2.41 3.29 -10.90
CA LEU A 55 1.16 2.93 -10.21
C LEU A 55 -0.05 3.78 -10.64
N ILE A 56 0.18 4.98 -11.17
CA ILE A 56 -0.88 6.00 -11.34
C ILE A 56 -1.14 6.33 -12.80
N LYS A 57 -0.07 6.45 -13.61
CA LYS A 57 -0.12 6.91 -15.01
C LYS A 57 -1.21 6.20 -15.80
N ASP A 58 -1.22 4.87 -15.80
CA ASP A 58 -2.13 4.09 -16.65
C ASP A 58 -3.60 4.35 -16.32
N LYS A 59 -3.96 4.48 -15.04
CA LYS A 59 -5.32 4.84 -14.62
C LYS A 59 -5.71 6.24 -15.10
N VAL A 60 -4.81 7.21 -14.96
CA VAL A 60 -5.04 8.60 -15.39
C VAL A 60 -5.23 8.69 -16.91
N LEU A 61 -4.46 7.93 -17.68
CA LEU A 61 -4.60 7.86 -19.13
C LEU A 61 -5.91 7.16 -19.54
N ALA A 62 -6.24 6.03 -18.88
CA ALA A 62 -7.49 5.31 -19.11
C ALA A 62 -8.74 6.15 -18.79
N ALA A 63 -8.63 7.07 -17.83
CA ALA A 63 -9.69 8.02 -17.49
C ALA A 63 -9.83 9.21 -18.47
N GLY A 64 -9.02 9.24 -19.55
CA GLY A 64 -9.18 10.16 -20.67
C GLY A 64 -8.18 11.32 -20.75
N LEU A 65 -7.12 11.33 -19.91
CA LEU A 65 -6.03 12.29 -20.09
C LEU A 65 -5.17 11.89 -21.30
N PRO A 66 -4.96 12.76 -22.32
CA PRO A 66 -4.11 12.42 -23.45
C PRO A 66 -2.66 12.17 -23.02
N GLU A 67 -2.04 11.11 -23.54
CA GLU A 67 -0.67 10.74 -23.18
C GLU A 67 0.35 11.84 -23.56
N GLU A 68 0.18 12.50 -24.70
CA GLU A 68 1.01 13.65 -25.09
C GLU A 68 0.98 14.76 -24.04
N LYS A 69 -0.21 15.01 -23.47
CA LYS A 69 -0.38 16.02 -22.43
C LYS A 69 0.32 15.59 -21.13
N TRP A 70 0.21 14.32 -20.75
CA TRP A 70 0.91 13.77 -19.59
C TRP A 70 2.43 13.87 -19.72
N ASN A 71 2.97 13.51 -20.89
CA ASN A 71 4.41 13.53 -21.15
C ASN A 71 5.00 14.95 -21.07
N ASN A 72 4.20 15.97 -21.39
CA ASN A 72 4.58 17.38 -21.28
C ASN A 72 4.40 17.98 -19.87
N TYR A 73 3.76 17.27 -18.94
CA TYR A 73 3.61 17.75 -17.57
C TYR A 73 4.88 17.55 -16.76
N ASN A 74 5.30 18.64 -16.09
CA ASN A 74 6.23 18.53 -14.96
C ASN A 74 5.54 17.82 -13.76
N LEU A 75 6.33 17.40 -12.78
CA LEU A 75 5.82 16.66 -11.61
C LEU A 75 4.66 17.38 -10.89
N ASN A 76 4.71 18.71 -10.74
CA ASN A 76 3.62 19.45 -10.10
C ASN A 76 2.32 19.35 -10.90
N ASN A 77 2.40 19.51 -12.23
CA ASN A 77 1.24 19.40 -13.11
C ASN A 77 0.70 17.97 -13.17
N ARG A 78 1.57 16.94 -13.07
CA ARG A 78 1.14 15.54 -12.91
C ARG A 78 0.34 15.36 -11.63
N ILE A 79 0.85 15.84 -10.49
CA ILE A 79 0.15 15.76 -9.19
C ILE A 79 -1.21 16.44 -9.24
N GLN A 80 -1.29 17.67 -9.78
CA GLN A 80 -2.57 18.37 -9.94
C GLN A 80 -3.56 17.63 -10.86
N ALA A 81 -3.06 16.93 -11.89
CA ALA A 81 -3.90 16.10 -12.74
C ALA A 81 -4.39 14.85 -12.02
N ILE A 82 -3.54 14.22 -11.19
CA ILE A 82 -3.88 13.05 -10.35
C ILE A 82 -5.04 13.40 -9.41
N GLY A 83 -5.06 14.59 -8.81
CA GLY A 83 -6.14 15.04 -7.92
C GLY A 83 -7.54 15.14 -8.57
N LYS A 84 -7.65 14.95 -9.89
CA LYS A 84 -8.94 14.83 -10.59
C LYS A 84 -9.50 13.41 -10.62
N TYR A 85 -8.65 12.41 -10.40
CA TYR A 85 -8.97 10.98 -10.55
C TYR A 85 -8.73 10.17 -9.27
N TYR A 86 -7.94 10.72 -8.34
CA TYR A 86 -7.66 10.18 -7.02
C TYR A 86 -8.14 11.17 -5.96
N SER A 87 -8.30 10.70 -4.72
CA SER A 87 -8.70 11.56 -3.62
C SER A 87 -7.75 12.73 -3.40
N LYS A 88 -8.32 13.81 -2.85
CA LYS A 88 -7.56 15.03 -2.52
C LYS A 88 -6.35 14.75 -1.60
N ARG A 89 -6.49 13.75 -0.73
CA ARG A 89 -5.41 13.29 0.16
C ARG A 89 -4.18 12.82 -0.62
N ILE A 90 -4.35 12.00 -1.66
CA ILE A 90 -3.22 11.54 -2.50
C ILE A 90 -2.55 12.72 -3.19
N GLU A 91 -3.33 13.67 -3.71
CA GLU A 91 -2.78 14.89 -4.30
C GLU A 91 -1.94 15.69 -3.27
N GLU A 92 -2.45 15.85 -2.06
CA GLU A 92 -1.79 16.58 -0.97
C GLU A 92 -0.52 15.89 -0.48
N GLU A 93 -0.57 14.59 -0.23
CA GLU A 93 0.59 13.77 0.18
C GLU A 93 1.67 13.79 -0.89
N PHE A 94 1.32 13.64 -2.17
CA PHE A 94 2.29 13.73 -3.28
C PHE A 94 2.85 15.14 -3.42
N CYS A 95 2.02 16.18 -3.23
CA CYS A 95 2.49 17.56 -3.24
C CYS A 95 3.49 17.82 -2.10
N ARG A 96 3.20 17.31 -0.90
CA ARG A 96 4.10 17.41 0.27
C ARG A 96 5.42 16.70 0.01
N LEU A 97 5.38 15.47 -0.49
CA LEU A 97 6.58 14.71 -0.83
C LEU A 97 7.42 15.39 -1.92
N ARG A 98 6.78 15.99 -2.93
CA ARG A 98 7.45 16.84 -3.93
C ARG A 98 8.13 18.05 -3.29
N ILE A 99 7.48 18.74 -2.36
CA ILE A 99 8.04 19.93 -1.69
C ILE A 99 9.29 19.54 -0.89
N ILE A 100 9.21 18.47 -0.08
CA ILE A 100 10.35 17.92 0.66
C ILE A 100 11.49 17.57 -0.30
N GLY A 101 11.17 16.84 -1.38
CA GLY A 101 12.15 16.44 -2.38
C GLY A 101 12.82 17.61 -3.10
N ASN A 102 12.08 18.69 -3.37
CA ASN A 102 12.62 19.91 -3.98
C ASN A 102 13.59 20.67 -3.08
N GLY A 103 13.42 20.58 -1.75
CA GLY A 103 14.35 21.17 -0.79
C GLY A 103 15.81 20.77 -1.07
N GLY A 104 16.03 19.56 -1.61
CA GLY A 104 17.35 18.99 -1.87
C GLY A 104 18.03 19.53 -3.13
N SER A 105 17.32 20.33 -3.91
CA SER A 105 17.79 20.91 -5.18
C SER A 105 18.14 22.40 -5.05
N HIS A 106 17.96 23.02 -3.88
CA HIS A 106 18.26 24.44 -3.64
C HIS A 106 19.72 24.68 -3.20
N TYR A 107 20.21 25.92 -3.39
CA TYR A 107 21.60 26.33 -3.12
C TYR A 107 21.99 26.23 -1.63
N ASN A 108 21.04 26.38 -0.70
CA ASN A 108 21.22 26.18 0.74
C ASN A 108 20.26 25.10 1.28
N PRO A 109 20.49 23.82 0.97
CA PRO A 109 19.52 22.77 1.28
C PRO A 109 19.53 22.36 2.76
N GLU A 110 20.63 22.61 3.50
CA GLU A 110 20.73 22.35 4.95
C GLU A 110 19.87 23.30 5.79
N GLU A 111 19.51 24.47 5.26
CA GLU A 111 18.58 25.42 5.89
C GLU A 111 17.11 25.10 5.58
N MET A 112 16.85 24.22 4.60
CA MET A 112 15.52 23.98 4.02
C MET A 112 14.95 22.59 4.31
N ILE A 113 15.80 21.60 4.60
CA ILE A 113 15.37 20.23 4.88
C ILE A 113 15.87 19.77 6.23
N SER A 114 14.92 19.67 7.16
CA SER A 114 15.15 19.06 8.46
C SER A 114 15.11 17.53 8.38
N THR A 115 15.58 16.87 9.45
CA THR A 115 15.44 15.41 9.58
C THR A 115 13.97 15.02 9.72
N GLU A 116 13.16 15.89 10.32
CA GLU A 116 11.71 15.77 10.47
C GLU A 116 11.02 15.75 9.10
N ASP A 117 11.40 16.65 8.18
CA ASP A 117 10.88 16.65 6.80
C ASP A 117 11.23 15.34 6.07
N ILE A 118 12.45 14.82 6.26
CA ILE A 118 12.84 13.53 5.67
C ILE A 118 12.00 12.39 6.25
N ASN A 119 11.80 12.35 7.56
CA ASN A 119 11.01 11.31 8.20
C ASN A 119 9.55 11.34 7.75
N GLU A 120 8.95 12.53 7.61
CA GLU A 120 7.63 12.71 7.02
C GLU A 120 7.60 12.21 5.56
N GLY A 121 8.61 12.57 4.77
CA GLY A 121 8.74 12.11 3.39
C GLY A 121 8.83 10.59 3.27
N ILE A 122 9.58 9.94 4.16
CA ILE A 122 9.66 8.47 4.25
C ILE A 122 8.31 7.87 4.60
N GLU A 123 7.59 8.43 5.57
CA GLU A 123 6.27 7.96 5.96
C GLU A 123 5.29 8.01 4.78
N ILE A 124 5.27 9.12 4.05
CA ILE A 124 4.42 9.27 2.85
C ILE A 124 4.84 8.28 1.76
N ALA A 125 6.14 8.23 1.42
CA ALA A 125 6.67 7.41 0.33
C ALA A 125 6.41 5.91 0.56
N THR A 126 6.53 5.45 1.81
CA THR A 126 6.35 4.04 2.17
C THR A 126 4.89 3.59 2.25
N LYS A 127 3.93 4.51 2.15
CA LYS A 127 2.48 4.24 2.15
C LYS A 127 1.81 4.39 0.78
N ILE A 128 2.55 4.80 -0.26
CA ILE A 128 1.96 5.08 -1.59
C ILE A 128 1.19 3.87 -2.14
N VAL A 129 1.73 2.65 -2.01
CA VAL A 129 1.05 1.45 -2.52
C VAL A 129 -0.25 1.21 -1.76
N GLU A 130 -0.24 1.33 -0.42
CA GLU A 130 -1.43 1.22 0.41
C GLU A 130 -2.48 2.25 0.02
N GLU A 131 -2.10 3.52 -0.21
CA GLU A 131 -3.04 4.57 -0.64
C GLU A 131 -3.66 4.29 -2.00
N VAL A 132 -2.90 3.76 -2.95
CA VAL A 132 -3.43 3.37 -4.27
C VAL A 132 -4.42 2.20 -4.14
N VAL A 133 -4.15 1.23 -3.27
CA VAL A 133 -5.08 0.13 -2.98
C VAL A 133 -6.34 0.63 -2.25
N ILE A 134 -6.22 1.59 -1.33
CA ILE A 134 -7.39 2.21 -0.69
C ILE A 134 -8.25 2.93 -1.72
N GLU A 135 -7.63 3.73 -2.60
CA GLU A 135 -8.36 4.43 -3.66
C GLU A 135 -9.05 3.47 -4.64
N TYR A 136 -8.45 2.30 -4.90
CA TYR A 136 -9.11 1.24 -5.66
C TYR A 136 -10.45 0.87 -5.02
N PHE A 137 -10.47 0.49 -3.75
CA PHE A 137 -11.70 0.08 -3.05
C PHE A 137 -12.71 1.22 -2.87
N TYR A 138 -12.26 2.47 -2.87
CA TYR A 138 -13.16 3.63 -2.90
C TYR A 138 -13.93 3.80 -4.21
N ASN A 139 -13.38 3.28 -5.32
CA ASN A 139 -14.00 3.29 -6.64
C ASN A 139 -14.68 1.95 -6.98
N HIS A 140 -14.24 0.86 -6.34
CA HIS A 140 -14.75 -0.50 -6.48
C HIS A 140 -15.15 -1.04 -5.10
N PRO A 141 -16.36 -0.75 -4.61
CA PRO A 141 -16.79 -1.09 -3.25
C PRO A 141 -16.63 -2.59 -2.94
N VAL A 142 -16.32 -2.91 -1.69
CA VAL A 142 -16.04 -4.29 -1.30
C VAL A 142 -17.28 -5.17 -1.47
N GLY A 143 -17.08 -6.33 -2.09
CA GLY A 143 -18.14 -7.28 -2.44
C GLY A 143 -18.56 -7.24 -3.91
N THR A 144 -18.17 -6.20 -4.65
CA THR A 144 -18.43 -6.11 -6.11
C THR A 144 -17.47 -6.97 -6.94
N GLU A 145 -16.23 -7.14 -6.46
CA GLU A 145 -15.18 -7.89 -7.14
C GLU A 145 -14.50 -8.90 -6.18
N PRO A 146 -15.20 -9.96 -5.74
CA PRO A 146 -14.74 -10.82 -4.66
C PRO A 146 -13.29 -11.37 -4.78
N PRO A 147 -12.78 -11.72 -5.98
CA PRO A 147 -11.41 -12.20 -6.12
C PRO A 147 -10.35 -11.20 -5.61
N VAL A 148 -10.56 -9.88 -5.75
CA VAL A 148 -9.52 -8.90 -5.37
C VAL A 148 -9.22 -8.90 -3.87
N LEU A 149 -10.18 -9.27 -3.01
CA LEU A 149 -9.95 -9.42 -1.56
C LEU A 149 -9.09 -10.64 -1.22
N THR A 150 -9.22 -11.71 -1.99
CA THR A 150 -8.33 -12.87 -1.86
C THR A 150 -6.91 -12.45 -2.23
N MET A 151 -6.76 -11.67 -3.30
CA MET A 151 -5.47 -11.15 -3.71
C MET A 151 -4.87 -10.18 -2.68
N LEU A 152 -5.69 -9.30 -2.10
CA LEU A 152 -5.29 -8.43 -0.98
C LEU A 152 -4.70 -9.22 0.19
N SER A 153 -5.17 -10.45 0.42
CA SER A 153 -4.69 -11.33 1.49
C SER A 153 -3.24 -11.80 1.33
N SER A 154 -2.62 -11.58 0.16
CA SER A 154 -1.18 -11.78 -0.05
C SER A 154 -0.32 -10.73 0.67
N LEU A 155 -0.87 -9.57 1.03
CA LEU A 155 -0.15 -8.55 1.78
C LEU A 155 0.06 -8.95 3.25
N PRO A 156 1.13 -8.44 3.91
CA PRO A 156 1.33 -8.65 5.33
C PRO A 156 0.12 -8.15 6.14
N PRO A 157 -0.29 -8.86 7.21
CA PRO A 157 -1.47 -8.51 7.99
C PRO A 157 -1.53 -7.05 8.46
N CYS A 158 -0.42 -6.49 8.95
CA CYS A 158 -0.33 -5.08 9.35
C CYS A 158 -0.69 -4.09 8.23
N LYS A 159 -0.30 -4.39 6.98
CA LYS A 159 -0.65 -3.58 5.82
C LYS A 159 -2.12 -3.71 5.45
N ARG A 160 -2.67 -4.92 5.57
CA ARG A 160 -4.11 -5.17 5.36
C ARG A 160 -4.97 -4.45 6.39
N ILE A 161 -4.56 -4.42 7.66
CA ILE A 161 -5.24 -3.66 8.71
C ILE A 161 -5.31 -2.19 8.32
N TYR A 162 -4.17 -1.56 7.99
CA TYR A 162 -4.12 -0.16 7.57
C TYR A 162 -5.09 0.14 6.42
N ILE A 163 -5.05 -0.68 5.36
CA ILE A 163 -5.92 -0.51 4.19
C ILE A 163 -7.40 -0.65 4.58
N LEU A 164 -7.76 -1.74 5.27
CA LEU A 164 -9.15 -2.08 5.58
C LEU A 164 -9.78 -1.13 6.61
N GLU A 165 -9.02 -0.64 7.60
CA GLU A 165 -9.48 0.41 8.52
C GLU A 165 -9.79 1.74 7.81
N ARG A 166 -9.06 2.03 6.72
CA ARG A 166 -9.31 3.24 5.92
C ARG A 166 -10.52 3.05 5.04
N VAL A 167 -10.62 1.89 4.37
CA VAL A 167 -11.77 1.56 3.50
C VAL A 167 -13.07 1.51 4.31
N SER A 168 -13.07 0.93 5.51
CA SER A 168 -14.25 0.81 6.38
C SER A 168 -14.84 2.15 6.80
N LYS A 169 -14.06 3.25 6.81
CA LYS A 169 -14.59 4.60 7.10
C LYS A 169 -15.57 5.10 6.04
N LYS A 170 -15.47 4.61 4.80
CA LYS A 170 -16.37 4.99 3.69
C LYS A 170 -17.50 3.97 3.49
N ASP A 171 -17.31 2.73 3.93
CA ASP A 171 -18.21 1.60 3.72
C ASP A 171 -18.53 0.90 5.06
N GLN A 172 -19.05 1.69 6.00
CA GLN A 172 -19.40 1.23 7.35
C GLN A 172 -20.53 0.20 7.30
N GLY A 173 -20.44 -0.83 8.13
CA GLY A 173 -21.44 -1.90 8.19
C GLY A 173 -21.32 -2.95 7.09
N ASN A 174 -20.36 -2.84 6.17
CA ASN A 174 -20.10 -3.90 5.20
C ASN A 174 -19.53 -5.14 5.91
N ILE A 175 -20.36 -6.18 6.04
CA ILE A 175 -20.04 -7.43 6.75
C ILE A 175 -18.78 -8.10 6.19
N MET A 176 -18.54 -8.01 4.87
CA MET A 176 -17.35 -8.59 4.25
C MET A 176 -16.08 -7.83 4.65
N LEU A 177 -16.14 -6.50 4.78
CA LEU A 177 -15.04 -5.70 5.32
C LEU A 177 -14.77 -6.03 6.78
N ILE A 178 -15.82 -6.11 7.60
CA ILE A 178 -15.73 -6.44 9.03
C ILE A 178 -15.04 -7.79 9.21
N ASP A 179 -15.50 -8.82 8.50
CA ASP A 179 -14.89 -10.16 8.52
C ASP A 179 -13.41 -10.12 8.14
N LYS A 180 -13.06 -9.46 7.03
CA LYS A 180 -11.68 -9.40 6.54
C LYS A 180 -10.75 -8.61 7.46
N LEU A 181 -11.23 -7.53 8.07
CA LEU A 181 -10.45 -6.72 9.01
C LEU A 181 -10.21 -7.48 10.33
N ALA A 182 -11.23 -8.13 10.88
CA ALA A 182 -11.07 -9.00 12.06
C ALA A 182 -10.05 -10.13 11.79
N MET A 183 -10.14 -10.78 10.63
CA MET A 183 -9.15 -11.78 10.20
C MET A 183 -7.74 -11.19 10.00
N ALA A 184 -7.63 -9.92 9.61
CA ALA A 184 -6.34 -9.25 9.47
C ALA A 184 -5.69 -8.99 10.83
N TYR A 185 -6.44 -8.49 11.81
CA TYR A 185 -5.98 -8.36 13.21
C TYR A 185 -5.51 -9.71 13.78
N LEU A 186 -6.34 -10.75 13.67
CA LEU A 186 -5.97 -12.08 14.14
C LEU A 186 -4.66 -12.55 13.50
N LYS A 187 -4.54 -12.41 12.18
CA LYS A 187 -3.32 -12.82 11.45
C LYS A 187 -2.10 -11.96 11.75
N ASN A 188 -2.28 -10.77 12.33
CA ASN A 188 -1.21 -9.93 12.83
C ASN A 188 -0.78 -10.30 14.26
N GLY A 189 -1.38 -11.34 14.86
CA GLY A 189 -1.16 -11.70 16.26
C GLY A 189 -1.96 -10.86 17.26
N GLU A 190 -2.94 -10.09 16.79
CA GLU A 190 -3.73 -9.15 17.59
C GLU A 190 -5.15 -9.69 17.81
N LYS A 191 -5.27 -10.87 18.41
CA LYS A 191 -6.57 -11.52 18.66
C LYS A 191 -7.49 -10.63 19.48
N GLU A 192 -6.99 -10.01 20.53
CA GLU A 192 -7.76 -9.11 21.38
C GLU A 192 -8.34 -7.93 20.58
N ASN A 193 -7.56 -7.34 19.67
CA ASN A 193 -8.03 -6.26 18.79
C ASN A 193 -9.10 -6.76 17.83
N ALA A 194 -8.96 -7.98 17.28
CA ALA A 194 -10.00 -8.58 16.44
C ALA A 194 -11.34 -8.73 17.20
N MET A 195 -11.30 -9.22 18.44
CA MET A 195 -12.48 -9.42 19.28
C MET A 195 -13.11 -8.08 19.70
N GLN A 196 -12.29 -7.11 20.08
CA GLN A 196 -12.76 -5.76 20.42
C GLN A 196 -13.41 -5.06 19.22
N TYR A 197 -12.81 -5.21 18.03
CA TYR A 197 -13.37 -4.66 16.80
C TYR A 197 -14.75 -5.26 16.47
N LEU A 198 -14.89 -6.60 16.50
CA LEU A 198 -16.20 -7.23 16.28
C LEU A 198 -17.24 -6.77 17.31
N LYS A 199 -16.82 -6.62 18.56
CA LYS A 199 -17.69 -6.12 19.63
C LYS A 199 -18.12 -4.67 19.38
N SER A 200 -17.22 -3.79 18.93
CA SER A 200 -17.59 -2.42 18.61
C SER A 200 -18.52 -2.34 17.40
N GLU A 201 -18.31 -3.17 16.37
CA GLU A 201 -19.23 -3.22 15.22
C GLU A 201 -20.64 -3.70 15.63
N LYS A 202 -20.74 -4.68 16.53
CA LYS A 202 -22.03 -5.07 17.14
C LYS A 202 -22.66 -3.93 17.93
N ASP A 203 -21.90 -3.28 18.81
CA ASP A 203 -22.41 -2.22 19.68
C ASP A 203 -22.85 -0.98 18.88
N ASN A 204 -22.24 -0.76 17.70
CA ASN A 204 -22.63 0.27 16.73
C ASN A 204 -23.84 -0.13 15.86
N GLY A 205 -24.37 -1.35 15.99
CA GLY A 205 -25.50 -1.84 15.21
C GLY A 205 -25.16 -2.33 13.80
N ASN A 206 -23.87 -2.44 13.47
CA ASN A 206 -23.40 -2.97 12.18
C ASN A 206 -23.49 -4.49 12.10
N LEU A 207 -23.51 -5.17 13.26
CA LEU A 207 -23.73 -6.60 13.38
C LEU A 207 -24.94 -6.88 14.28
N ASP A 208 -25.78 -7.82 13.89
CA ASP A 208 -26.74 -8.42 14.81
C ASP A 208 -26.05 -9.49 15.69
N GLU A 209 -26.78 -10.00 16.69
CA GLU A 209 -26.26 -11.00 17.63
C GLU A 209 -25.75 -12.26 16.91
N VAL A 210 -26.49 -12.75 15.93
CA VAL A 210 -26.18 -13.99 15.22
C VAL A 210 -24.92 -13.82 14.37
N MET A 211 -24.80 -12.72 13.64
CA MET A 211 -23.62 -12.41 12.83
C MET A 211 -22.39 -12.19 13.72
N TYR A 212 -22.54 -11.50 14.85
CA TYR A 212 -21.46 -11.32 15.81
C TYR A 212 -20.94 -12.66 16.35
N GLU A 213 -21.83 -13.53 16.84
CA GLU A 213 -21.46 -14.85 17.35
C GLU A 213 -20.75 -15.68 16.28
N GLN A 214 -21.26 -15.69 15.04
CA GLN A 214 -20.63 -16.40 13.93
C GLN A 214 -19.22 -15.90 13.61
N LEU A 215 -19.00 -14.58 13.62
CA LEU A 215 -17.68 -14.00 13.37
C LEU A 215 -16.71 -14.26 14.53
N VAL A 216 -17.19 -14.23 15.78
CA VAL A 216 -16.40 -14.59 16.97
C VAL A 216 -15.97 -16.06 16.91
N ASP A 217 -16.91 -16.97 16.69
CA ASP A 217 -16.63 -18.41 16.57
C ASP A 217 -15.61 -18.69 15.45
N LYS A 218 -15.75 -17.97 14.34
CA LYS A 218 -14.79 -18.04 13.23
C LYS A 218 -13.40 -17.58 13.66
N ILE A 219 -13.26 -16.45 14.34
CA ILE A 219 -11.96 -15.95 14.83
C ILE A 219 -11.34 -16.96 15.80
N GLU A 220 -12.11 -17.51 16.73
CA GLU A 220 -11.62 -18.53 17.66
C GLU A 220 -11.20 -19.82 16.96
N LEU A 221 -11.93 -20.26 15.94
CA LEU A 221 -11.58 -21.44 15.16
C LEU A 221 -10.28 -21.23 14.37
N LEU A 222 -10.15 -20.06 13.72
CA LEU A 222 -8.95 -19.71 12.96
C LEU A 222 -7.72 -19.61 13.86
N ASP A 223 -7.87 -19.02 15.05
CA ASP A 223 -6.80 -18.89 16.06
C ASP A 223 -6.14 -20.23 16.41
N ARG A 224 -6.95 -21.29 16.53
CA ARG A 224 -6.47 -22.67 16.81
C ARG A 224 -5.67 -23.31 15.67
N SER A 225 -5.64 -22.68 14.50
CA SER A 225 -4.97 -23.18 13.30
C SER A 225 -4.02 -22.15 12.68
N MET A 226 -3.58 -21.18 13.48
CA MET A 226 -2.75 -20.07 13.02
C MET A 226 -1.45 -20.50 12.35
N ASP A 227 -0.85 -21.59 12.83
CA ASP A 227 0.35 -22.23 12.31
C ASP A 227 0.19 -22.79 10.89
N LYS A 228 -1.05 -23.00 10.42
CA LYS A 228 -1.35 -23.54 9.09
C LYS A 228 -1.49 -22.48 8.01
N PHE A 229 -1.60 -21.20 8.38
CA PHE A 229 -1.75 -20.14 7.39
C PHE A 229 -0.40 -19.69 6.86
N ASP A 230 -0.32 -19.62 5.53
CA ASP A 230 0.77 -18.96 4.82
C ASP A 230 0.58 -17.43 4.93
N ILE A 231 1.19 -16.83 5.96
CA ILE A 231 1.07 -15.40 6.27
C ILE A 231 2.31 -14.67 5.78
N ALA A 232 2.11 -13.71 4.88
CA ALA A 232 3.20 -12.89 4.38
C ALA A 232 3.85 -12.06 5.49
N LYS A 233 5.18 -12.13 5.59
CA LYS A 233 5.97 -11.31 6.53
C LYS A 233 6.76 -10.23 5.83
N ASN A 234 7.08 -10.41 4.56
CA ASN A 234 7.85 -9.45 3.76
C ASN A 234 7.45 -9.51 2.28
N ILE A 235 8.09 -8.68 1.45
CA ILE A 235 7.77 -8.55 0.03
C ILE A 235 8.01 -9.83 -0.79
N LEU A 236 8.93 -10.71 -0.37
CA LEU A 236 9.14 -12.00 -1.05
C LEU A 236 7.98 -12.96 -0.79
N ASP A 237 7.44 -12.97 0.43
CA ASP A 237 6.23 -13.74 0.71
C ASP A 237 5.04 -13.20 -0.08
N VAL A 238 4.88 -11.87 -0.14
CA VAL A 238 3.85 -11.23 -0.97
C VAL A 238 3.95 -11.72 -2.40
N ALA A 239 5.16 -11.67 -2.97
CA ALA A 239 5.42 -12.05 -4.35
C ALA A 239 5.09 -13.53 -4.61
N ARG A 240 5.54 -14.42 -3.72
CA ARG A 240 5.26 -15.87 -3.78
C ARG A 240 3.78 -16.19 -3.66
N ILE A 241 3.09 -15.60 -2.67
CA ILE A 241 1.65 -15.84 -2.45
C ILE A 241 0.84 -15.25 -3.61
N PHE A 242 1.21 -14.06 -4.08
CA PHE A 242 0.59 -13.43 -5.25
C PHE A 242 0.70 -14.33 -6.49
N GLU A 243 1.88 -14.88 -6.80
CA GLU A 243 2.05 -15.77 -7.96
C GLU A 243 1.17 -17.01 -7.89
N CYS A 244 1.06 -17.64 -6.71
CA CYS A 244 0.17 -18.77 -6.49
C CYS A 244 -1.29 -18.40 -6.78
N LEU A 245 -1.75 -17.25 -6.29
CA LEU A 245 -3.12 -16.77 -6.51
C LEU A 245 -3.37 -16.35 -7.96
N PHE A 246 -2.43 -15.62 -8.57
CA PHE A 246 -2.56 -15.07 -9.92
C PHE A 246 -2.63 -16.15 -11.00
N SER A 247 -2.08 -17.34 -10.74
CA SER A 247 -2.18 -18.49 -11.63
C SER A 247 -3.62 -19.01 -11.83
N LEU A 248 -4.59 -18.55 -11.03
CA LEU A 248 -6.00 -18.92 -11.15
C LEU A 248 -6.71 -18.08 -12.23
N PRO A 249 -7.64 -18.67 -13.01
CA PRO A 249 -8.15 -18.09 -14.26
C PRO A 249 -8.99 -16.81 -14.15
N ASP A 250 -9.35 -16.36 -12.94
CA ASP A 250 -10.32 -15.26 -12.76
C ASP A 250 -9.70 -13.87 -12.59
N TYR A 251 -8.40 -13.75 -12.37
CA TYR A 251 -7.77 -12.48 -12.03
C TYR A 251 -7.55 -11.54 -13.22
N ASN A 252 -7.50 -12.07 -14.45
CA ASN A 252 -7.36 -11.28 -15.67
C ASN A 252 -8.54 -10.32 -15.92
N LYS A 253 -9.65 -10.49 -15.21
CA LYS A 253 -10.84 -9.62 -15.27
C LYS A 253 -10.68 -8.31 -14.49
N TYR A 254 -9.67 -8.20 -13.63
CA TYR A 254 -9.46 -7.05 -12.72
C TYR A 254 -8.08 -6.39 -12.95
N PRO A 255 -7.79 -5.93 -14.18
CA PRO A 255 -6.45 -5.48 -14.56
C PRO A 255 -5.93 -4.30 -13.73
N GLU A 256 -6.80 -3.38 -13.29
CA GLU A 256 -6.40 -2.25 -12.45
C GLU A 256 -5.80 -2.72 -11.11
N PHE A 257 -6.50 -3.60 -10.39
CA PHE A 257 -6.00 -4.14 -9.12
C PHE A 257 -4.75 -4.99 -9.30
N ILE A 258 -4.77 -5.88 -10.30
CA ILE A 258 -3.68 -6.79 -10.57
C ILE A 258 -2.40 -6.04 -10.94
N ASN A 259 -2.51 -4.95 -11.71
CA ASN A 259 -1.35 -4.15 -12.08
C ASN A 259 -0.64 -3.54 -10.87
N ILE A 260 -1.36 -3.15 -9.81
CA ILE A 260 -0.75 -2.65 -8.57
C ILE A 260 0.18 -3.73 -7.97
N PHE A 261 -0.30 -4.96 -7.88
CA PHE A 261 0.48 -6.07 -7.33
C PHE A 261 1.60 -6.51 -8.28
N LEU A 262 1.36 -6.55 -9.59
CA LEU A 262 2.40 -6.84 -10.58
C LEU A 262 3.54 -5.84 -10.48
N VAL A 263 3.25 -4.54 -10.40
CA VAL A 263 4.26 -3.48 -10.20
C VAL A 263 5.03 -3.71 -8.90
N LEU A 264 4.32 -4.07 -7.84
CA LEU A 264 4.89 -4.32 -6.52
C LEU A 264 5.86 -5.51 -6.53
N VAL A 265 5.47 -6.65 -7.11
CA VAL A 265 6.21 -7.92 -6.98
C VAL A 265 7.15 -8.23 -8.16
N THR A 266 6.92 -7.63 -9.34
CA THR A 266 7.73 -7.92 -10.52
C THR A 266 9.18 -7.49 -10.30
N GLY A 267 10.08 -8.47 -10.35
CA GLY A 267 11.52 -8.28 -10.15
C GLY A 267 12.03 -8.86 -8.84
N TYR A 268 11.16 -9.09 -7.85
CA TYR A 268 11.48 -9.88 -6.67
C TYR A 268 11.53 -11.39 -6.95
N ASN A 269 10.76 -11.85 -7.95
CA ASN A 269 10.68 -13.27 -8.32
C ASN A 269 11.82 -13.74 -9.25
N ARG A 270 12.84 -12.91 -9.47
CA ARG A 270 14.02 -13.25 -10.29
C ARG A 270 15.18 -13.73 -9.44
N GLU A 271 14.93 -14.72 -8.60
CA GLU A 271 15.97 -15.60 -8.04
C GLU A 271 15.48 -17.04 -8.14
N LYS A 272 15.65 -17.63 -9.33
CA LYS A 272 15.85 -19.06 -9.51
C LYS A 272 17.16 -19.25 -10.26
#